data_AF-A0A8T6QTM2-F1
#
_entry.id   AF-A0A8T6QTM2-F1
#
_cell.length_a   1.000
_cell.length_b   1.000
_cell.length_c   1.000
_cell.angle_alpha   90.00
_cell.angle_beta   90.00
_cell.angle_gamma   90.00
#
_symmetry.space_group_name_H-M   'P 1'
#
loop_
_entity.id
_entity.type
_entity.pdbx_description
1 polymer ?
#
loop_
_entity_poly.entity_id
_entity_poly.type
_entity_poly.pdbx_seq_one_letter_code
_entity_poly.pdbx_strand_id
1 'polypeptide(L)' 'MREEYDFTASVPNPYAKKLKKQVTNRLEADVVDYFKALAEDTDISYQTLINLHQKTA' A
#
# COMPACT_ATOMS: atom_id res chain seq x y z
N MET A 1 -21.42 19.73 -16.93
CA MET A 1 -21.52 18.53 -16.07
C MET A 1 -22.99 18.25 -15.85
N ARG A 2 -23.44 16.98 -15.85
CA ARG A 2 -24.85 16.66 -15.56
C ARG A 2 -25.09 16.78 -14.05
N GLU A 3 -26.27 17.26 -13.68
CA GLU A 3 -26.67 17.50 -12.28
C GLU A 3 -26.92 16.21 -11.51
N GLU A 4 -27.31 15.12 -12.20
CA GLU A 4 -27.58 13.85 -11.56
C GLU A 4 -27.19 12.68 -12.46
N TYR A 5 -26.53 11.68 -11.87
CA TYR A 5 -26.15 10.43 -12.52
C TYR A 5 -26.93 9.30 -11.84
N ASP A 6 -27.73 8.59 -12.61
CA ASP A 6 -28.46 7.41 -12.15
C ASP A 6 -27.53 6.18 -12.20
N PHE A 7 -27.19 5.66 -11.01
CA PHE A 7 -26.29 4.51 -10.83
C PHE A 7 -27.04 3.20 -10.54
N THR A 8 -28.37 3.16 -10.71
CA THR A 8 -29.18 1.96 -10.39
C THR A 8 -28.74 0.68 -11.13
N ALA A 9 -28.16 0.80 -12.33
CA ALA A 9 -27.62 -0.32 -13.12
C ALA A 9 -26.08 -0.41 -13.10
N SER A 10 -25.40 0.33 -12.22
CA SER A 10 -23.94 0.41 -12.24
C SER A 10 -23.28 -0.82 -11.61
N VAL A 11 -22.35 -1.41 -12.34
CA VAL A 11 -21.53 -2.54 -11.88
C VAL A 11 -20.43 -2.01 -10.95
N PRO A 12 -20.25 -2.57 -9.74
CA PRO A 12 -19.19 -2.16 -8.85
C PRO A 12 -17.83 -2.34 -9.54
N ASN A 13 -17.00 -1.30 -9.47
CA ASN A 13 -15.70 -1.28 -10.14
C ASN A 13 -14.86 -2.50 -9.68
N PRO A 14 -14.50 -3.45 -10.58
CA PRO A 14 -13.74 -4.65 -10.23
C PRO A 14 -12.33 -4.33 -9.68
N TYR A 15 -11.82 -3.12 -9.94
CA TYR A 15 -10.55 -2.63 -9.40
C TYR A 15 -10.67 -2.00 -8.01
N ALA A 16 -11.88 -1.75 -7.50
CA ALA A 16 -12.07 -1.22 -6.15
C ALA A 16 -11.49 -2.15 -5.06
N LYS A 17 -11.45 -3.46 -5.32
CA LYS A 17 -10.82 -4.46 -4.44
C LYS A 17 -9.29 -4.36 -4.39
N LYS A 18 -8.67 -3.67 -5.35
CA LYS A 18 -7.21 -3.47 -5.45
C LYS A 18 -6.76 -2.14 -4.86
N LEU A 19 -7.65 -1.37 -4.23
CA LEU A 19 -7.24 -0.15 -3.54
C LEU A 19 -6.21 -0.48 -2.46
N LYS A 20 -5.10 0.28 -2.45
CA LYS A 20 -4.09 0.21 -1.38
C LYS A 20 -4.80 0.47 -0.05
N LYS A 21 -4.80 -0.53 0.83
CA LYS A 21 -5.23 -0.35 2.22
C LYS A 21 -4.10 0.35 2.97
N GLN A 22 -4.41 1.46 3.63
CA GLN A 22 -3.48 2.09 4.55
C GLN A 22 -3.35 1.19 5.79
N VAL A 23 -2.13 0.77 6.10
CA VAL A 23 -1.82 -0.01 7.30
C VAL A 23 -0.93 0.84 8.18
N THR A 24 -1.39 1.19 9.38
CA THR A 24 -0.59 1.86 10.39
C THR A 24 0.04 0.79 11.27
N ASN A 25 1.30 0.45 11.02
CA ASN A 25 2.04 -0.48 11.87
C ASN A 25 2.96 0.30 12.82
N ARG A 26 3.01 -0.10 14.09
CA ARG A 26 3.98 0.43 15.05
C ARG A 26 5.28 -0.34 14.85
N LEU A 27 6.28 0.35 14.32
CA LEU A 27 7.63 -0.18 14.14
C LEU A 27 8.57 0.53 15.11
N GLU A 28 9.54 -0.21 15.62
CA GLU A 28 10.65 0.38 16.38
C GLU A 28 11.57 1.16 15.43
N ALA A 29 12.25 2.18 15.96
CA ALA A 29 13.03 3.11 15.15
C ALA A 29 14.25 2.43 14.48
N ASP A 30 14.86 1.48 15.17
CA ASP A 30 15.97 0.65 14.69
C ASP A 30 15.58 -0.21 13.48
N VAL A 31 14.38 -0.78 13.48
CA VAL A 31 13.84 -1.55 12.35
C VAL A 31 13.68 -0.66 11.12
N VAL A 32 13.17 0.56 11.30
CA VAL A 32 13.03 1.53 10.21
C VAL A 32 14.40 1.90 9.62
N ASP A 33 15.39 2.13 10.47
CA ASP A 33 16.73 2.51 10.02
C ASP A 33 17.46 1.37 9.30
N TYR A 34 17.27 0.12 9.73
CA TYR A 34 17.74 -1.06 8.99
C TYR A 34 17.16 -1.11 7.57
N PHE A 35 15.84 -0.94 7.43
CA PHE A 35 15.20 -0.96 6.10
C PHE A 35 15.55 0.26 5.24
N LYS A 36 15.89 1.41 5.84
CA LYS A 36 16.40 2.56 5.08
C LYS A 36 17.78 2.27 4.50
N ALA A 37 18.71 1.73 5.29
CA ALA A 37 20.04 1.36 4.79
C ALA A 37 19.92 0.31 3.67
N LEU A 38 19.05 -0.68 3.85
CA LEU A 38 18.80 -1.69 2.82
C LEU A 38 18.17 -1.11 1.55
N ALA A 39 17.33 -0.08 1.69
CA ALA A 39 16.72 0.62 0.56
C ALA A 39 17.73 1.42 -0.26
N GLU A 40 18.75 2.01 0.38
CA GLU A 40 19.84 2.70 -0.31
C GLU A 40 20.66 1.74 -1.19
N ASP A 41 20.87 0.50 -0.73
CA ASP A 41 21.64 -0.50 -1.47
C ASP A 41 20.84 -1.17 -2.60
N THR A 42 19.53 -1.33 -2.43
CA THR A 42 18.69 -2.12 -3.35
C THR A 42 17.87 -1.29 -4.34
N ASP A 43 17.91 0.05 -4.24
CA ASP A 43 17.07 0.99 -5.01
C ASP A 43 15.55 0.73 -4.82
N ILE A 44 15.19 -0.04 -3.80
CA ILE A 44 13.81 -0.42 -3.48
C ILE A 44 13.39 0.35 -2.22
N SER A 45 12.22 0.98 -2.24
CA SER A 45 11.74 1.71 -1.06
C SER A 45 11.65 0.83 0.18
N TYR A 46 12.03 1.37 1.34
CA TYR A 46 11.92 0.67 2.64
C TYR A 46 10.49 0.16 2.91
N GLN A 47 9.45 0.87 2.44
CA GLN A 47 8.05 0.43 2.54
C GLN A 47 7.78 -0.84 1.74
N THR A 48 8.40 -0.97 0.56
CA THR A 48 8.29 -2.18 -0.27
C THR A 48 8.98 -3.36 0.41
N LEU A 49 10.15 -3.13 0.99
CA LEU A 49 10.91 -4.15 1.73
C LEU A 49 10.15 -4.64 2.96
N ILE A 50 9.56 -3.73 3.75
CA ILE A 50 8.72 -4.08 4.90
C ILE A 50 7.50 -4.90 4.47
N ASN A 51 6.85 -4.51 3.37
CA ASN A 51 5.71 -5.25 2.84
C ASN A 51 6.09 -6.64 2.32
N LEU A 52 7.27 -6.78 1.70
CA LEU A 52 7.77 -8.06 1.22
C LEU A 52 8.00 -9.01 2.39
N HIS A 53 8.62 -8.52 3.47
CA HIS A 53 8.91 -9.32 4.66
C HIS A 53 7.63 -9.81 5.36
N GLN A 54 6.60 -8.96 5.49
CA GLN A 54 5.34 -9.33 6.12
C GLN A 54 4.48 -10.29 5.29
N LYS A 55 4.66 -10.35 3.96
CA LYS A 55 3.89 -11.24 3.09
C LYS A 55 4.44 -12.68 3.06
N THR A 56 5.65 -12.90 3.57
CA THR A 56 6.32 -14.21 3.57
C THR A 56 6.13 -15.00 4.88
N ALA A 57 5.47 -14.41 5.89
CA ALA A 57 5.12 -15.05 7.15
C ALA A 57 3.68 -15.60 7.17
#